data_AF-A0A368JQA4-F1
#
_entry.id   AF-A0A368JQA4-F1
#
_cell.length_a   1.000
_cell.length_b   1.000
_cell.length_c   1.000
_cell.angle_alpha   90.00
_cell.angle_beta   90.00
_cell.angle_gamma   90.00
#
_symmetry.space_group_name_H-M   'P 1'
#
loop_
_entity.id
_entity.type
_entity.pdbx_description
1 polymer ?
#
loop_
_entity_poly.entity_id
_entity_poly.type
_entity_poly.pdbx_seq_one_letter_code
_entity_poly.pdbx_strand_id
1 'polypeptide(L)'
;MWLYFSLCYSQGKNRSCRLYSNELEHLMEVLNYFAGSGCRLLSAFLVDDEGKRTDLPLMAFDGSPVTSGMYGLEREYERALKTPLCE
;
A
#
# COMPACT_ATOMS: atom_id res chain seq x y z
N MET A 1 -11.34 -2.51 14.01
CA MET A 1 -10.96 -3.25 12.80
C MET A 1 -9.72 -4.12 13.01
N TRP A 2 -9.59 -5.23 12.28
CA TRP A 2 -8.45 -6.13 12.34
C TRP A 2 -7.57 -6.01 11.10
N LEU A 3 -6.26 -5.84 11.29
CA LEU A 3 -5.25 -5.95 10.25
C LEU A 3 -4.63 -7.35 10.29
N TYR A 4 -4.54 -7.99 9.14
CA TYR A 4 -3.82 -9.23 8.92
C TYR A 4 -2.73 -8.99 7.89
N PHE A 5 -1.51 -9.41 8.19
CA PHE A 5 -0.40 -9.24 7.27
C PHE A 5 0.65 -10.32 7.45
N SER A 6 1.44 -10.55 6.40
CA SER A 6 2.59 -11.41 6.46
C SER A 6 3.84 -10.71 5.95
N LEU A 7 4.96 -10.99 6.59
CA LEU A 7 6.26 -10.38 6.36
C LEU A 7 7.29 -11.46 6.03
N CYS A 8 8.27 -11.10 5.22
CA CYS A 8 9.53 -11.83 5.07
C CYS A 8 10.67 -10.97 5.65
N TYR A 9 11.38 -11.51 6.64
CA TYR A 9 12.59 -10.89 7.18
C TYR A 9 13.77 -11.10 6.22
N SER A 10 14.82 -10.28 6.34
CA SER A 10 16.05 -10.39 5.55
C SER A 10 16.73 -11.76 5.65
N GLN A 11 16.51 -12.50 6.74
CA GLN A 11 16.99 -13.86 6.95
C GLN A 11 16.14 -14.93 6.23
N GLY A 12 15.14 -14.54 5.43
CA GLY A 12 14.26 -15.44 4.67
C GLY A 12 13.14 -16.08 5.50
N LYS A 13 12.97 -15.67 6.77
CA LYS A 13 11.91 -16.19 7.64
C LYS A 13 10.61 -15.44 7.38
N ASN A 14 9.53 -16.17 7.11
CA ASN A 14 8.20 -15.60 6.98
C ASN A 14 7.47 -15.60 8.32
N ARG A 15 6.69 -14.55 8.59
CA ARG A 15 5.84 -14.45 9.78
C ARG A 15 4.49 -13.84 9.42
N SER A 16 3.43 -14.47 9.91
CA SER A 16 2.08 -13.93 9.87
C SER A 16 1.75 -13.22 11.17
N CYS A 17 1.17 -12.04 11.05
CA CYS A 17 0.83 -11.15 12.14
C CYS A 17 -0.63 -10.72 12.02
N ARG A 18 -1.24 -10.41 13.17
CA ARG A 18 -2.55 -9.75 13.23
C ARG A 18 -2.52 -8.68 14.32
N LEU A 19 -3.19 -7.57 14.07
CA LEU A 19 -3.29 -6.44 14.98
C LEU A 19 -4.72 -5.90 14.96
N TYR A 20 -5.22 -5.49 16.12
CA TYR A 20 -6.49 -4.79 16.23
C TYR A 20 -6.24 -3.32 16.56
N SER A 21 -6.97 -2.44 15.89
CA SER A 21 -7.03 -1.01 16.21
C SER A 21 -8.40 -0.46 15.81
N ASN A 22 -8.81 0.62 16.46
CA ASN A 22 -9.97 1.42 16.04
C ASN A 22 -9.57 2.52 15.05
N GLU A 23 -8.28 2.85 14.99
CA GLU A 23 -7.71 3.89 14.12
C GLU A 23 -7.00 3.22 12.95
N LEU A 24 -7.38 3.62 11.73
CA LEU A 24 -6.79 3.11 10.50
C LEU A 24 -5.33 3.56 10.38
N GLU A 25 -5.06 4.81 10.76
CA GLU A 25 -3.76 5.46 10.70
C GLU A 25 -2.71 4.64 11.46
N HIS A 26 -3.04 4.20 12.68
CA HIS A 26 -2.18 3.33 13.47
C HIS A 26 -1.82 2.04 12.72
N LEU A 27 -2.80 1.40 12.09
CA LEU A 27 -2.57 0.16 11.34
C LEU A 27 -1.66 0.40 10.13
N MET A 28 -1.80 1.54 9.45
CA MET A 28 -0.93 1.91 8.33
C MET A 28 0.49 2.24 8.80
N GLU A 29 0.65 2.95 9.92
CA GLU A 29 1.95 3.25 10.51
C GLU A 29 2.72 1.98 10.85
N VAL A 30 2.04 0.95 11.37
CA VAL A 30 2.67 -0.35 11.68
C VAL A 30 3.18 -1.03 10.41
N LEU A 31 2.41 -1.03 9.33
CA LEU A 31 2.85 -1.59 8.04
C LEU A 31 4.06 -0.82 7.49
N ASN A 32 4.00 0.51 7.53
CA ASN A 32 5.10 1.38 7.09
C ASN A 32 6.37 1.17 7.92
N TYR A 33 6.25 1.00 9.24
CA TYR A 33 7.39 0.70 10.11
C TYR A 33 8.08 -0.60 9.70
N PHE A 34 7.32 -1.67 9.47
CA PHE A 34 7.90 -2.94 9.04
C PHE A 34 8.56 -2.83 7.66
N ALA A 35 7.91 -2.19 6.70
CA ALA A 35 8.50 -2.00 5.39
C ALA A 35 9.77 -1.14 5.43
N GLY A 36 9.76 -0.05 6.19
CA GLY A 36 10.91 0.83 6.39
C GLY A 36 12.08 0.15 7.12
N SER A 37 11.81 -0.84 7.97
CA SER A 37 12.86 -1.64 8.64
C SER A 37 13.57 -2.65 7.74
N GLY A 38 13.19 -2.74 6.46
CA GLY A 38 13.75 -3.70 5.50
C GLY A 38 13.04 -5.06 5.50
N CYS A 39 11.88 -5.18 6.15
CA CYS A 39 11.02 -6.35 5.99
C CYS A 39 10.21 -6.22 4.69
N ARG A 40 10.06 -7.31 3.96
CA ARG A 40 9.19 -7.33 2.77
C ARG A 40 7.78 -7.76 3.17
N LEU A 41 6.80 -6.91 2.93
CA LEU A 41 5.38 -7.29 3.03
C LEU A 41 5.02 -8.28 1.92
N LEU A 42 4.42 -9.41 2.30
CA LEU A 42 3.97 -10.47 1.39
C LEU A 42 2.46 -10.46 1.19
N SER A 43 1.70 -10.09 2.21
CA SER A 43 0.25 -9.89 2.14
C SER A 43 -0.19 -8.91 3.23
N ALA A 44 -1.25 -8.16 2.98
CA ALA A 44 -1.88 -7.27 3.96
C ALA A 44 -3.36 -7.07 3.60
N PHE A 45 -4.25 -7.25 4.57
CA PHE A 45 -5.68 -7.00 4.41
C PHE A 45 -6.32 -6.59 5.73
N LEU A 46 -7.34 -5.76 5.65
CA LEU A 46 -8.18 -5.35 6.76
C LEU A 46 -9.47 -6.18 6.78
N VAL A 47 -9.98 -6.41 7.97
CA VAL A 47 -11.33 -6.92 8.22
C VAL A 47 -12.01 -5.92 9.14
N ASP A 48 -13.07 -5.28 8.65
CA ASP A 48 -13.86 -4.36 9.45
C ASP A 48 -14.77 -5.11 10.43
N ASP A 49 -15.53 -4.35 11.23
CA ASP A 49 -16.39 -4.93 12.27
C ASP A 49 -17.63 -5.63 11.68
N GLU A 50 -17.94 -5.39 10.40
CA GLU A 50 -18.96 -6.10 9.61
C GLU A 50 -18.40 -7.39 8.97
N GLY A 51 -17.11 -7.66 9.13
CA GLY A 51 -16.42 -8.82 8.57
C GLY A 51 -16.01 -8.65 7.11
N LYS A 52 -16.17 -7.47 6.51
CA LYS A 52 -15.77 -7.20 5.13
C LYS A 52 -14.26 -7.08 5.05
N ARG A 53 -13.70 -7.88 4.14
CA ARG A 53 -12.26 -7.90 3.83
C ARG A 53 -11.93 -6.82 2.81
N THR A 54 -10.89 -6.04 3.10
CA THR A 54 -10.29 -5.07 2.17
C THR A 54 -8.81 -5.40 2.01
N ASP A 55 -8.41 -5.88 0.84
CA ASP A 55 -7.01 -6.14 0.52
C ASP A 55 -6.25 -4.82 0.32
N LEU A 56 -5.08 -4.72 0.95
CA LEU A 56 -4.26 -3.51 0.90
C LEU A 56 -3.21 -3.62 -0.22
N PRO A 57 -2.97 -2.53 -0.97
CA PRO A 57 -1.98 -2.53 -2.03
C PRO A 57 -0.57 -2.54 -1.42
N LEU A 58 0.13 -3.68 -1.50
CA LEU A 58 1.50 -3.81 -0.95
C LEU A 58 2.47 -2.80 -1.55
N MET A 59 2.26 -2.41 -2.81
CA MET A 59 3.04 -1.38 -3.50
C MET A 59 2.94 0.00 -2.84
N ALA A 60 1.90 0.26 -2.05
CA ALA A 60 1.81 1.52 -1.30
C ALA A 60 2.76 1.56 -0.09
N PHE A 61 3.26 0.40 0.34
CA PHE A 61 4.10 0.25 1.53
C PHE A 61 5.55 -0.10 1.20
N ASP A 62 5.89 -0.40 -0.06
CA ASP A 62 7.24 -0.85 -0.43
C ASP A 62 8.30 0.27 -0.46
N GLY A 63 7.90 1.51 -0.14
CA GLY A 63 8.77 2.68 -0.16
C GLY A 63 9.27 3.05 -1.55
N SER A 64 8.82 2.35 -2.60
CA SER A 64 9.10 2.75 -3.97
C SER A 64 8.28 4.01 -4.27
N PRO A 65 8.89 5.03 -4.89
CA PRO A 65 8.11 6.15 -5.37
C PRO A 65 7.02 5.63 -6.30
N VAL A 66 5.79 6.17 -6.20
CA VAL A 66 4.70 5.95 -7.16
C VAL A 66 5.04 6.62 -8.52
N THR A 67 6.29 6.58 -8.93
CA THR A 67 6.81 7.24 -10.12
C THR A 67 6.23 6.64 -11.37
N SER A 68 6.10 5.31 -11.45
CA SER A 68 5.58 4.65 -12.67
C SER A 68 4.13 5.05 -12.97
N GLY A 69 3.26 5.12 -11.96
CA GLY A 69 1.89 5.57 -12.09
C GLY A 69 1.78 7.08 -12.34
N MET A 70 2.57 7.89 -11.63
CA MET A 70 2.58 9.34 -11.79
C MET A 70 3.11 9.79 -13.15
N TYR A 71 4.14 9.14 -13.71
CA TYR A 71 4.65 9.46 -15.05
C TYR A 71 3.62 9.19 -16.14
N GLY A 72 2.81 8.13 -16.00
CA GLY A 72 1.70 7.86 -16.91
C GLY A 72 0.66 8.99 -16.87
N LEU A 73 0.28 9.39 -15.66
CA LEU A 73 -0.70 10.45 -15.42
C LEU A 73 -0.21 11.82 -15.92
N GLU A 74 1.05 12.17 -15.63
CA GLU A 74 1.69 13.40 -16.10
C GLU A 74 1.69 13.47 -17.63
N ARG A 75 2.00 12.36 -18.30
CA ARG A 75 2.04 12.28 -19.75
C ARG A 75 0.66 12.40 -20.40
N GLU A 76 -0.37 11.81 -19.80
CA GLU A 76 -1.75 11.96 -20.25
C GLU A 76 -2.26 13.40 -20.04
N TYR A 77 -1.93 14.00 -18.91
CA TYR A 77 -2.29 15.38 -18.60
C TYR A 77 -1.63 16.38 -19.55
N GLU A 78 -0.33 16.22 -19.84
CA GLU A 78 0.36 17.01 -20.86
C GLU A 78 -0.28 16.86 -22.24
N ARG A 79 -0.71 15.66 -22.60
CA ARG A 79 -1.37 15.42 -23.90
C ARG A 79 -2.71 16.15 -23.98
N ALA A 80 -3.51 16.11 -22.93
CA ALA A 80 -4.77 16.84 -22.86
C ALA A 80 -4.56 18.36 -22.98
N LEU A 81 -3.57 18.92 -22.30
CA LEU A 81 -3.22 20.35 -22.36
C LEU A 81 -2.67 20.80 -23.72
N LYS A 82 -1.96 19.92 -24.42
CA LYS A 82 -1.36 20.21 -25.74
C LYS A 82 -2.33 19.96 -26.90
N THR A 83 -3.52 19.42 -26.65
CA THR A 83 -4.54 19.24 -27.69
C THR A 83 -5.30 20.56 -27.84
N PRO A 84 -5.12 21.31 -28.95
CA PRO A 84 -5.97 22.47 -29.20
C PRO A 84 -7.42 22.00 -29.34
N LEU A 85 -8.34 22.66 -28.64
CA LEU A 85 -9.76 22.65 -28.96
C LEU A 85 -9.90 23.25 -30.37
N CYS A 86 -9.98 22.42 -31.39
CA CYS A 86 -10.51 22.85 -32.67
C CYS A 86 -12.03 22.98 -32.51
N GLU A 87 -12.49 24.21 -32.30
CA GLU A 87 -13.88 24.62 -32.59
C GLU A 87 -14.07 24.84 -34.10
#